data_AF-A0A815TKH6-F1
#
_entry.id   AF-A0A815TKH6-F1
#
_cell.length_a   1.000
_cell.length_b   1.000
_cell.length_c   1.000
_cell.angle_alpha   90.00
_cell.angle_beta   90.00
_cell.angle_gamma   90.00
#
_symmetry.space_group_name_H-M   'P 1'
#
loop_
_entity.id
_entity.type
_entity.pdbx_description
1 polymer ?
#
loop_
_entity_poly.entity_id
_entity_poly.type
_entity_poly.pdbx_seq_one_letter_code
_entity_poly.pdbx_strand_id
1 'polypeptide(L)' 'MSTLYYTLSNTVFRSFLFYAVASVLKMMLMSLLTSRQRFRKKAFANPEDIKPGKEKKIQPTTSDPDVERVRRNHLNDIEG' A
#
# COMPACT_ATOMS: atom_id res chain seq x y z
N MET A 1 35.28 -21.19 -13.14
CA MET A 1 35.03 -19.84 -12.58
C MET A 1 33.54 -19.70 -12.34
N SER A 2 33.14 -19.46 -11.09
CA SER A 2 31.74 -19.23 -10.72
C SER A 2 31.29 -17.87 -11.26
N THR A 3 30.38 -17.86 -12.22
CA THR A 3 29.70 -16.64 -12.66
C THR A 3 28.83 -16.13 -11.52
N LEU A 4 29.23 -15.03 -10.90
CA LEU A 4 28.45 -14.37 -9.87
C LEU A 4 27.25 -13.69 -10.54
N TYR A 5 26.05 -14.28 -10.43
CA TYR A 5 24.84 -13.74 -11.08
C TYR A 5 24.23 -12.56 -10.33
N TYR A 6 24.45 -12.46 -9.02
CA TYR A 6 23.91 -11.41 -8.14
C TYR A 6 24.87 -10.22 -8.02
N THR A 7 25.23 -9.63 -9.16
CA THR A 7 26.13 -8.48 -9.23
C THR A 7 25.51 -7.37 -10.05
N LEU A 8 25.75 -6.11 -9.67
CA LEU A 8 25.29 -4.94 -10.43
C LEU A 8 25.95 -4.80 -11.80
N SER A 9 27.05 -5.53 -12.05
CA SER A 9 27.65 -5.63 -13.38
C SER A 9 26.81 -6.48 -14.35
N ASN A 10 25.93 -7.33 -13.84
CA ASN A 10 24.98 -8.07 -14.67
C ASN A 10 23.78 -7.15 -15.01
N THR A 11 23.63 -6.84 -16.29
CA THR A 11 22.59 -5.94 -16.80
C THR A 11 21.17 -6.45 -16.52
N VAL A 12 20.96 -7.77 -16.54
CA VAL A 12 19.67 -8.41 -16.23
C VAL A 12 19.36 -8.23 -14.75
N PHE A 13 20.30 -8.55 -13.86
CA PHE A 13 20.10 -8.40 -12.41
C PHE A 13 19.87 -6.94 -12.00
N ARG A 14 20.65 -6.01 -12.57
CA ARG A 14 20.47 -4.58 -12.33
C ARG A 14 19.09 -4.08 -12.75
N SER A 15 18.62 -4.51 -13.92
CA SER A 15 17.28 -4.13 -14.42
C SER A 15 16.19 -4.73 -13.53
N PHE A 16 16.31 -6.00 -13.15
CA PHE A 16 15.41 -6.65 -12.20
C PHE A 16 15.33 -5.88 -10.87
N LEU A 17 16.47 -5.55 -10.26
CA LEU A 17 16.50 -4.78 -9.01
C LEU A 17 15.82 -3.43 -9.13
N PHE A 18 16.04 -2.71 -10.24
CA PHE A 18 15.41 -1.41 -10.46
C PHE A 18 13.88 -1.54 -10.47
N TYR A 19 13.34 -2.48 -11.24
CA TYR A 19 11.88 -2.69 -11.30
C TYR A 19 11.33 -3.27 -10.01
N ALA A 20 12.04 -4.17 -9.33
CA ALA A 20 11.64 -4.71 -8.04
C ALA A 20 11.51 -3.59 -6.99
N VAL A 21 12.50 -2.71 -6.89
CA VAL A 21 12.46 -1.56 -5.97
C VAL A 21 11.34 -0.59 -6.37
N ALA A 22 11.16 -0.32 -7.66
CA ALA A 22 10.07 0.54 -8.14
C ALA A 22 8.68 -0.02 -7.79
N SER A 23 8.49 -1.34 -7.94
CA SER A 23 7.25 -2.02 -7.55
C SER A 23 7.01 -1.94 -6.04
N VAL A 24 8.02 -2.23 -5.22
CA VAL A 24 7.91 -2.10 -3.76
C VAL A 24 7.59 -0.66 -3.35
N LEU A 25 8.25 0.33 -3.96
CA LEU A 25 8.00 1.74 -3.68
C LEU A 25 6.54 2.12 -4.02
N LYS A 26 6.02 1.67 -5.17
CA LYS A 26 4.61 1.85 -5.53
C LYS A 26 3.68 1.26 -4.48
N MET A 27 3.97 0.05 -3.99
CA MET A 27 3.17 -0.59 -2.94
C MET A 27 3.20 0.20 -1.63
N MET A 28 4.36 0.72 -1.23
CA MET A 28 4.48 1.59 -0.06
C MET A 28 3.61 2.85 -0.22
N LEU A 29 3.60 3.47 -1.40
CA LEU A 29 2.75 4.62 -1.69
C LEU A 29 1.24 4.28 -1.62
N MET A 30 0.84 3.08 -2.05
CA MET A 30 -0.57 2.65 -1.96
C MET A 30 -1.06 2.53 -0.50
N SER A 31 -0.19 2.15 0.45
CA SER A 31 -0.55 2.14 1.87
C SER A 31 -0.84 3.56 2.40
N LEU A 32 -0.01 4.55 2.03
CA LEU A 32 -0.21 5.96 2.38
C LEU A 32 -1.49 6.53 1.75
N LEU A 33 -1.77 6.19 0.49
CA LEU A 33 -3.00 6.60 -0.19
C LEU A 33 -4.24 6.01 0.48
N THR A 34 -4.19 4.75 0.90
CA THR A 34 -5.30 4.11 1.64
C THR A 34 -5.56 4.83 2.96
N SER A 35 -4.51 5.10 3.74
CA SER A 35 -4.62 5.86 4.99
C SER A 35 -5.20 7.26 4.76
N ARG A 36 -4.69 7.98 3.76
CA ARG A 36 -5.22 9.31 3.38
C ARG A 36 -6.70 9.25 3.02
N GLN A 37 -7.13 8.21 2.31
CA GLN A 37 -8.53 8.02 1.95
C GLN A 37 -9.41 7.75 3.17
N ARG A 38 -8.95 6.94 4.12
CA ARG A 38 -9.64 6.69 5.39
C ARG A 38 -9.83 7.98 6.19
N PHE A 39 -8.78 8.80 6.33
CA PHE A 39 -8.88 10.10 7.02
C PHE A 39 -9.82 11.07 6.28
N ARG A 40 -9.79 11.10 4.94
CA ARG A 40 -10.64 11.99 4.13
C ARG A 40 -12.13 11.62 4.24
N LYS A 41 -12.44 10.33 4.19
CA LYS A 41 -13.82 9.80 4.24
C LYS A 41 -14.32 9.54 5.65
N LYS A 42 -13.42 9.64 6.64
CA LYS A 42 -13.65 9.23 8.03
C LYS A 42 -14.13 7.78 8.15
N ALA A 43 -13.62 6.93 7.25
CA ALA A 43 -13.97 5.53 7.13
C ALA A 43 -12.85 4.68 7.74
N PHE A 44 -12.85 4.59 9.07
CA PHE A 44 -11.86 3.85 9.85
C PHE A 44 -12.31 2.40 10.02
N ALA A 45 -11.36 1.45 9.92
CA ALA A 45 -11.68 0.03 10.02
C ALA A 45 -12.00 -0.37 11.47
N ASN A 46 -11.29 0.24 12.42
CA ASN A 46 -11.34 -0.15 13.81
C ASN A 46 -11.80 1.03 14.70
N PRO A 47 -12.46 0.76 15.84
CA PRO A 47 -12.97 1.80 16.73
C PRO A 47 -11.87 2.63 17.41
N GLU A 48 -10.68 2.06 17.66
CA GLU A 48 -9.54 2.76 18.29
C GLU A 48 -8.94 3.86 17.39
N ASP A 49 -9.11 3.75 16.08
CA ASP A 49 -8.67 4.76 15.11
C ASP A 49 -9.56 6.01 15.11
N ILE A 50 -10.77 5.89 15.69
CA ILE A 50 -11.76 6.95 15.76
C ILE A 50 -11.43 7.84 16.96
N LYS A 51 -11.07 9.09 16.72
CA LYS A 51 -10.70 10.03 17.80
C LYS A 51 -11.82 10.13 18.85
N PRO A 52 -11.57 9.74 20.12
CA PRO A 52 -12.56 9.83 21.17
C PRO A 52 -12.89 11.32 21.40
N GLY A 53 -14.16 11.69 21.21
CA GLY A 53 -14.70 12.99 21.64
C GLY A 53 -15.17 13.95 20.55
N LYS A 54 -14.62 13.92 19.32
CA LYS A 54 -15.07 14.84 18.24
C LYS A 54 -16.11 14.23 17.30
N GLU A 55 -16.14 12.91 17.18
CA GLU A 55 -16.87 12.21 16.12
C GLU A 55 -17.71 11.06 16.68
N LYS A 56 -18.50 11.32 17.73
CA LYS A 56 -19.34 10.33 18.44
C LYS A 56 -20.35 9.55 17.56
N LYS A 57 -20.50 9.91 16.27
CA LYS A 57 -21.41 9.26 15.32
C LYS A 57 -20.70 8.41 14.27
N ILE A 58 -19.37 8.40 14.22
CA ILE A 58 -18.65 7.63 13.22
C ILE A 58 -18.53 6.22 13.72
N GLN A 59 -19.14 5.29 12.98
CA GLN A 59 -19.04 3.87 13.23
C GLN A 59 -17.86 3.33 12.41
N PRO A 60 -17.11 2.36 12.95
CA PRO A 60 -16.12 1.64 12.17
C PRO A 60 -16.77 1.07 10.91
N THR A 61 -16.12 1.27 9.76
CA THR A 61 -16.59 0.80 8.48
C THR A 61 -15.44 0.38 7.57
N THR A 62 -15.65 -0.76 6.92
CA THR A 62 -14.80 -1.30 5.86
C THR A 62 -15.48 -1.24 4.50
N SER A 63 -16.69 -0.67 4.40
CA SER A 63 -17.53 -0.70 3.20
C SER A 63 -17.51 0.61 2.40
N ASP A 64 -16.67 1.59 2.76
CA ASP A 64 -16.55 2.82 1.97
C ASP A 64 -16.00 2.50 0.56
N PRO A 65 -16.74 2.79 -0.52
CA PRO A 65 -16.36 2.38 -1.88
C PRO A 65 -15.02 2.97 -2.33
N ASP A 66 -14.67 4.17 -1.87
CA ASP A 66 -13.44 4.84 -2.28
C ASP A 66 -12.23 4.26 -1.53
N VAL A 67 -12.37 3.96 -0.23
CA VAL A 67 -11.33 3.25 0.55
C VAL A 67 -11.10 1.87 -0.02
N GLU A 68 -12.17 1.13 -0.29
CA GLU A 68 -12.08 -0.23 -0.85
C GLU A 68 -11.46 -0.24 -2.25
N ARG A 69 -11.67 0.80 -3.05
CA ARG A 69 -11.01 0.93 -4.37
C ARG A 69 -9.48 0.98 -4.23
N VAL A 70 -8.96 1.81 -3.32
CA VAL A 70 -7.50 1.92 -3.13
C VAL A 70 -6.96 0.65 -2.48
N ARG A 71 -7.70 0.06 -1.53
CA ARG A 71 -7.32 -1.21 -0.90
C ARG A 71 -7.24 -2.35 -1.90
N ARG A 72 -8.20 -2.48 -2.82
CA ARG A 72 -8.16 -3.50 -3.89
C ARG A 72 -6.98 -3.28 -4.83
N ASN A 73 -6.68 -2.04 -5.21
CA ASN A 73 -5.48 -1.78 -6.01
C ASN A 73 -4.20 -2.20 -5.29
N HIS A 74 -4.11 -1.97 -3.97
CA HIS A 74 -2.96 -2.41 -3.19
C HIS A 74 -2.85 -3.94 -3.10
N LEU A 75 -3.98 -4.65 -2.95
CA LEU A 75 -4.00 -6.11 -2.98
C LEU A 75 -3.61 -6.66 -4.36
N ASN A 76 -4.08 -6.05 -5.45
CA ASN A 76 -3.68 -6.43 -6.80
C ASN A 76 -2.16 -6.30 -7.02
N ASP A 77 -1.53 -5.31 -6.37
CA ASP A 77 -0.06 -5.16 -6.41
C ASP A 77 0.67 -6.25 -5.60
N ILE A 78 0.00 -6.93 -4.65
CA ILE A 78 0.56 -8.03 -3.85
C ILE A 78 0.37 -9.38 -4.58
N GLU A 79 -0.76 -9.55 -5.28
CA GLU A 79 -1.11 -10.77 -5.99
C GLU A 79 -0.32 -10.99 -7.29
N GLY A 80 0.17 -9.91 -7.92
CA GLY A 80 0.94 -9.94 -9.18
C GLY A 80 2.45 -10.03 -8.98
#